data_AF-A0A2E8F2Z9-F1
#
_entry.id   AF-A0A2E8F2Z9-F1
#
_cell.length_a   1.000
_cell.length_b   1.000
_cell.length_c   1.000
_cell.angle_alpha   90.00
_cell.angle_beta   90.00
_cell.angle_gamma   90.00
#
_symmetry.space_group_name_H-M   'P 1'
#
loop_
_entity.id
_entity.type
_entity.pdbx_description
1 polymer ?
#
loop_
_entity_poly.entity_id
_entity_poly.type
_entity_poly.pdbx_seq_one_letter_code
_entity_poly.pdbx_strand_id
1 'polypeptide(L)'
;MQDATTALTQKPNPLLGLWRKPLVQAFLSDGVTLTSGIFLIVVLVAVLFAPLVSPHKYQEQQVRLRHLAPLSTGTAIVKDTADRSVKEERYYLLGTDHLGRDMVSRLIHGGRISI
;
A
#
# COMPACT_ATOMS: atom_id res chain seq x y z
N MET A 1 15.18 51.83 40.41
CA MET A 1 15.35 51.06 39.16
C MET A 1 14.46 49.84 39.30
N GLN A 2 13.40 49.74 38.51
CA GLN A 2 12.45 48.62 38.57
C GLN A 2 12.90 47.60 37.54
N ASP A 3 13.38 46.45 38.00
CA ASP A 3 13.81 45.36 37.15
C ASP A 3 12.59 44.76 36.44
N ALA A 4 12.41 45.12 35.17
CA ALA A 4 11.42 44.52 34.30
C ALA A 4 11.86 43.10 33.91
N THR A 5 11.79 42.16 34.85
CA THR A 5 11.88 40.73 34.54
C THR A 5 10.69 40.36 33.68
N THR A 6 10.93 40.31 32.37
CA THR A 6 9.94 39.87 31.38
C THR A 6 9.69 38.38 31.62
N ALA A 7 8.60 38.06 32.31
CA ALA A 7 8.23 36.68 32.61
C ALA A 7 7.87 35.96 31.29
N LEU A 8 8.73 35.05 30.85
CA LEU A 8 8.47 34.22 29.68
C LEU A 8 7.40 33.18 30.04
N THR A 9 6.14 33.47 29.70
CA THR A 9 5.05 32.49 29.84
C THR A 9 5.24 31.38 28.80
N GLN A 10 5.64 30.20 29.27
CA GLN A 10 5.83 29.03 28.41
C GLN A 10 4.47 28.52 27.93
N LYS A 11 4.15 28.74 26.66
CA LYS A 11 2.96 28.16 26.03
C LYS A 11 3.21 26.66 25.81
N PRO A 12 2.35 25.75 26.31
CA PRO A 12 2.53 24.33 26.09
C PRO A 12 2.48 24.06 24.59
N ASN A 13 3.50 23.35 24.09
CA ASN A 13 3.55 22.99 22.69
C ASN A 13 2.44 21.96 22.41
N PRO A 14 1.44 22.27 21.57
CA PRO A 14 0.31 21.39 21.32
C PRO A 14 0.72 20.02 20.80
N LEU A 15 1.89 19.93 20.12
CA LEU A 15 2.46 18.67 19.65
C LEU A 15 2.84 17.75 20.82
N LEU A 16 3.51 18.27 21.84
CA LEU A 16 3.86 17.50 23.06
C LEU A 16 2.62 17.08 23.85
N GLY A 17 1.53 17.86 23.78
CA GLY A 17 0.25 17.50 24.39
C GLY A 17 -0.39 16.27 23.76
N LEU A 18 -0.19 16.05 22.45
CA LEU A 18 -0.75 14.89 21.74
C LEU A 18 -0.10 13.57 22.16
N TRP A 19 1.23 13.55 22.31
CA TRP A 19 1.99 12.37 22.77
C TRP A 19 1.70 11.99 24.22
N ARG A 20 1.23 12.95 25.02
CA ARG A 20 0.81 12.74 26.41
C ARG A 20 -0.64 12.25 26.54
N LYS A 21 -1.38 12.09 25.43
CA LYS A 21 -2.74 11.55 25.49
C LYS A 21 -2.69 10.04 25.81
N PRO A 22 -3.53 9.55 26.73
CA PRO A 22 -3.51 8.15 27.17
C PRO A 22 -3.79 7.18 26.01
N LEU A 23 -4.56 7.59 25.01
CA LEU A 23 -4.87 6.80 23.83
C LEU A 23 -3.63 6.56 22.95
N VAL A 24 -2.79 7.58 22.75
CA VAL A 24 -1.55 7.46 21.95
C VAL A 24 -0.53 6.60 22.69
N GLN A 25 -0.42 6.78 24.00
CA GLN A 25 0.46 5.95 24.84
C GLN A 25 0.02 4.49 24.85
N ALA A 26 -1.29 4.22 24.99
CA ALA A 26 -1.83 2.87 24.91
C ALA A 26 -1.51 2.20 23.57
N PHE A 27 -1.72 2.92 22.45
CA PHE A 27 -1.43 2.43 21.11
C PHE A 27 0.04 2.06 20.91
N LEU A 28 0.97 2.88 21.41
CA LEU A 28 2.42 2.64 21.28
C LEU A 28 2.95 1.59 22.26
N SER A 29 2.23 1.34 23.35
CA SER A 29 2.63 0.38 24.38
C SER A 29 2.24 -1.07 24.08
N ASP A 30 1.23 -1.29 23.24
CA ASP A 30 0.77 -2.62 22.85
C ASP A 30 1.41 -3.08 21.52
N GLY A 31 2.17 -4.17 21.57
CA GLY A 31 2.86 -4.72 20.41
C GLY A 31 1.93 -5.19 19.30
N VAL A 32 0.73 -5.69 19.63
CA VAL A 32 -0.25 -6.15 18.63
C VAL A 32 -0.83 -4.96 17.87
N THR A 33 -1.21 -3.92 18.61
CA THR A 33 -1.71 -2.67 18.05
C THR A 33 -0.65 -2.00 17.18
N LEU A 34 0.61 -1.94 17.63
CA LEU A 34 1.71 -1.38 16.85
C LEU A 34 1.95 -2.15 15.55
N THR A 35 1.97 -3.48 15.61
CA THR A 35 2.17 -4.34 14.42
C THR A 35 1.04 -4.16 13.41
N SER A 36 -0.21 -4.08 13.90
CA SER A 36 -1.38 -3.83 13.05
C SER A 36 -1.32 -2.43 12.41
N GLY A 37 -0.91 -1.41 13.17
CA GLY A 37 -0.70 -0.06 12.67
C GLY A 37 0.37 -0.01 11.57
N ILE A 38 1.51 -0.67 11.78
CA ILE A 38 2.58 -0.78 10.77
C ILE A 38 2.06 -1.46 9.51
N PHE A 39 1.35 -2.58 9.66
CA PHE A 39 0.75 -3.29 8.52
C PHE A 39 -0.19 -2.40 7.71
N LEU A 40 -1.07 -1.64 8.36
CA LEU A 40 -1.98 -0.71 7.69
C LEU A 40 -1.22 0.43 6.98
N ILE A 41 -0.15 0.95 7.58
CA ILE A 41 0.71 1.95 6.94
C ILE A 41 1.37 1.37 5.69
N VAL A 42 1.87 0.14 5.74
CA VAL A 42 2.46 -0.55 4.57
C VAL A 42 1.43 -0.71 3.46
N VAL A 43 0.20 -1.14 3.78
CA VAL A 43 -0.90 -1.23 2.80
C VAL A 43 -1.21 0.14 2.20
N LEU A 44 -1.30 1.18 3.03
CA LEU A 44 -1.57 2.54 2.57
C LEU A 44 -0.49 3.03 1.60
N VAL A 45 0.78 2.82 1.92
CA VAL A 45 1.91 3.16 1.06
C VAL A 45 1.84 2.38 -0.25
N ALA A 46 1.58 1.07 -0.20
CA ALA A 46 1.44 0.25 -1.41
C ALA A 46 0.33 0.76 -2.34
N VAL A 47 -0.81 1.16 -1.77
CA VAL A 47 -1.95 1.73 -2.51
C VAL A 47 -1.58 3.11 -3.09
N LEU A 48 -0.97 4.01 -2.31
CA LEU A 48 -0.58 5.34 -2.80
C LEU A 48 0.42 5.26 -3.97
N PHE A 49 1.37 4.33 -3.88
CA PHE A 49 2.38 4.08 -4.90
C PHE A 49 2.02 2.92 -5.83
N ALA A 50 0.73 2.61 -6.03
CA ALA A 50 0.29 1.49 -6.86
C ALA A 50 0.96 1.41 -8.25
N PRO A 51 1.16 2.51 -9.02
CA PRO A 51 1.83 2.43 -10.31
C PRO A 51 3.27 1.92 -10.26
N LEU A 52 3.94 2.07 -9.11
CA LEU A 52 5.32 1.64 -8.88
C LEU A 52 5.40 0.26 -8.22
N VAL A 53 4.40 -0.09 -7.39
CA VAL A 53 4.40 -1.32 -6.58
C VAL A 53 3.69 -2.48 -7.27
N SER A 54 2.73 -2.24 -8.16
CA SER A 54 1.99 -3.32 -8.82
C SER A 54 2.90 -4.14 -9.76
N PRO A 55 2.99 -5.47 -9.61
CA PRO A 55 3.84 -6.30 -10.47
C PRO A 55 3.48 -6.24 -11.97
N HIS A 56 2.20 -6.09 -12.29
CA HIS A 56 1.68 -6.12 -13.65
C HIS A 56 0.63 -5.03 -13.88
N LYS A 57 0.32 -4.72 -15.14
CA LYS A 57 -0.77 -3.77 -15.46
C LYS A 57 -2.13 -4.39 -15.07
N TYR A 58 -2.87 -3.71 -14.20
CA TYR A 58 -4.15 -4.19 -13.66
C TYR A 58 -5.28 -4.36 -14.71
N GLN A 59 -5.15 -3.69 -15.87
CA GLN A 59 -6.12 -3.74 -16.98
C GLN A 59 -5.82 -4.85 -17.99
N GLU A 60 -4.69 -5.55 -17.87
CA GLU A 60 -4.30 -6.58 -18.84
C GLU A 60 -5.13 -7.85 -18.70
N GLN A 61 -6.09 -8.00 -19.60
CA GLN A 61 -6.92 -9.19 -19.71
C GLN A 61 -6.29 -10.25 -20.63
N GLN A 62 -6.10 -11.46 -20.08
CA GLN A 62 -5.51 -12.62 -20.76
C GLN A 62 -6.27 -13.90 -20.45
N VAL A 63 -7.24 -14.23 -21.29
CA VAL A 63 -8.13 -15.40 -21.16
C VAL A 63 -7.40 -16.74 -21.04
N ARG A 64 -6.17 -16.86 -21.53
CA ARG A 64 -5.37 -18.09 -21.39
C ARG A 64 -4.84 -18.33 -19.99
N LEU A 65 -4.75 -17.28 -19.17
CA LEU A 65 -4.25 -17.33 -17.80
C LEU A 65 -5.38 -17.27 -16.78
N ARG A 66 -6.58 -17.76 -17.10
CA ARG A 66 -7.68 -17.78 -16.14
C ARG A 66 -7.42 -18.79 -15.03
N HIS A 67 -7.81 -18.45 -13.81
CA HIS A 67 -7.78 -19.37 -12.66
C HIS A 67 -6.39 -19.94 -12.35
N LEU A 68 -5.34 -19.15 -12.56
CA LEU A 68 -4.03 -19.52 -12.05
C LEU A 68 -4.08 -19.54 -10.53
N ALA A 69 -3.52 -20.60 -9.94
CA ALA A 69 -3.40 -20.73 -8.50
C ALA A 69 -2.46 -19.65 -7.93
N PRO A 70 -2.54 -19.35 -6.63
CA PRO A 70 -1.53 -18.53 -5.95
C PRO A 70 -0.13 -19.11 -6.13
N LEU A 71 0.88 -18.24 -6.07
CA LEU A 71 2.30 -18.60 -6.17
C LEU A 71 2.68 -19.37 -7.45
N SER A 72 1.96 -19.11 -8.56
CA SER A 72 2.16 -19.81 -9.83
C SER A 72 2.75 -18.89 -10.91
N THR A 73 3.29 -19.50 -11.95
CA THR A 73 3.87 -18.80 -13.09
C THR A 73 2.98 -18.98 -14.33
N GLY A 74 2.92 -17.98 -15.19
CA GLY A 74 2.14 -18.02 -16.42
C GLY A 74 2.80 -17.28 -17.58
N THR A 75 2.60 -17.77 -18.81
CA THR A 75 3.11 -17.12 -20.02
C THR A 75 2.12 -16.10 -20.55
N ALA A 76 2.48 -14.82 -20.45
CA ALA A 76 1.65 -13.70 -20.82
C ALA A 76 2.05 -13.09 -22.17
N ILE A 77 1.09 -12.57 -22.93
CA ILE A 77 1.37 -11.83 -24.18
C ILE A 77 1.57 -10.35 -23.86
N VAL A 78 2.71 -9.80 -24.24
CA VAL A 78 3.03 -8.38 -23.99
C VAL A 78 2.27 -7.51 -25.01
N LYS A 79 1.28 -6.76 -24.53
CA LYS A 79 0.44 -5.90 -25.41
C LYS A 79 1.09 -4.56 -25.78
N ASP A 80 2.21 -4.20 -25.15
CA ASP A 80 2.89 -2.92 -25.35
C ASP A 80 3.81 -2.89 -26.58
N THR A 81 3.97 -4.03 -27.27
CA THR A 81 4.83 -4.17 -28.45
C THR A 81 3.98 -4.21 -29.71
N ALA A 82 4.49 -3.66 -30.82
CA ALA A 82 3.82 -3.71 -32.14
C ALA A 82 3.56 -5.16 -32.60
N ASP A 83 4.40 -6.10 -32.14
CA ASP A 83 4.25 -7.52 -32.38
C ASP A 83 3.52 -8.22 -31.22
N ARG A 84 2.37 -8.84 -31.51
CA ARG A 84 1.56 -9.61 -30.56
C ARG A 84 2.07 -11.03 -30.34
N SER A 85 3.16 -11.42 -30.99
CA SER A 85 3.81 -12.73 -30.81
C SER A 85 4.71 -12.78 -29.57
N VAL A 86 5.06 -11.61 -29.01
CA VAL A 86 5.97 -11.49 -27.87
C VAL A 86 5.31 -12.03 -26.60
N LYS A 87 5.90 -13.08 -26.04
CA LYS A 87 5.47 -13.72 -24.79
C LYS A 87 6.52 -13.49 -23.71
N GLU A 88 6.03 -13.29 -22.49
CA GLU A 88 6.83 -13.07 -21.28
C GLU A 88 6.34 -14.03 -20.20
N GLU A 89 7.27 -14.62 -19.45
CA GLU A 89 6.94 -15.44 -18.30
C GLU A 89 6.78 -14.56 -17.05
N ARG A 90 5.65 -14.72 -16.35
CA ARG A 90 5.25 -13.85 -15.25
C ARG A 90 4.84 -14.65 -14.02
N TYR A 91 5.19 -14.13 -12.84
CA TYR A 91 4.88 -14.75 -11.57
C TYR A 91 3.66 -14.09 -10.89
N TYR A 92 2.67 -14.90 -10.53
CA TYR A 92 1.40 -14.45 -9.96
C TYR A 92 1.29 -14.86 -8.49
N LEU A 93 1.63 -13.94 -7.58
CA LEU A 93 1.66 -14.20 -6.14
C LEU A 93 0.29 -14.65 -5.61
N LEU A 94 -0.81 -14.00 -6.02
CA LEU A 94 -2.19 -14.39 -5.64
C LEU A 94 -2.96 -15.04 -6.79
N GLY A 95 -2.28 -15.42 -7.87
CA GLY A 95 -2.92 -15.99 -9.05
C GLY A 95 -3.71 -14.97 -9.87
N THR A 96 -4.68 -15.46 -10.62
CA THR A 96 -5.45 -14.66 -11.58
C THR A 96 -6.96 -14.86 -11.48
N ASP A 97 -7.73 -13.86 -11.93
CA ASP A 97 -9.19 -13.96 -11.99
C ASP A 97 -9.72 -14.69 -13.24
N HIS A 98 -11.05 -14.71 -13.39
CA HIS A 98 -11.77 -15.28 -14.54
C HIS A 98 -11.48 -14.57 -15.88
N LEU A 99 -10.83 -13.41 -15.88
CA LEU A 99 -10.36 -12.73 -17.09
C LEU A 99 -8.85 -12.91 -17.29
N GLY A 100 -8.17 -13.60 -16.37
CA GLY A 100 -6.73 -13.81 -16.37
C GLY A 100 -5.93 -12.53 -16.04
N ARG A 101 -6.52 -11.62 -15.25
CA ARG A 101 -5.80 -10.46 -14.69
C ARG A 101 -5.08 -10.86 -13.42
N ASP A 102 -3.91 -10.27 -13.17
CA ASP A 102 -3.16 -10.45 -11.93
C ASP A 102 -3.93 -9.92 -10.71
N MET A 103 -4.18 -10.78 -9.72
CA MET A 103 -4.96 -10.42 -8.54
C MET A 103 -4.24 -9.43 -7.62
N VAL A 104 -2.92 -9.53 -7.45
CA VAL A 104 -2.16 -8.59 -6.61
C VAL A 104 -2.26 -7.18 -7.16
N SER A 105 -1.95 -7.03 -8.45
CA SER A 105 -2.03 -5.73 -9.12
C SER A 105 -3.43 -5.13 -9.03
N ARG A 106 -4.49 -5.95 -9.14
CA ARG A 106 -5.87 -5.47 -9.00
C ARG A 106 -6.23 -5.04 -7.59
N LEU A 107 -5.76 -5.72 -6.55
CA LEU A 107 -6.02 -5.32 -5.17
C LEU A 107 -5.35 -3.98 -4.85
N ILE A 108 -4.07 -3.82 -5.23
CA ILE A 108 -3.31 -2.60 -4.97
C ILE A 108 -3.93 -1.40 -5.71
N HIS A 109 -4.24 -1.54 -7.01
CA HIS A 109 -4.88 -0.46 -7.77
C HIS A 109 -6.34 -0.23 -7.36
N GLY A 110 -7.07 -1.29 -6.99
CA GLY A 110 -8.45 -1.20 -6.51
C GLY A 110 -8.57 -0.35 -5.24
N GLY A 111 -7.58 -0.43 -4.34
CA GLY A 111 -7.53 0.42 -3.14
C GLY A 111 -7.48 1.93 -3.42
N ARG A 112 -6.99 2.36 -4.59
CA ARG A 112 -6.95 3.79 -4.98
C ARG A 112 -8.27 4.32 -5.50
N ILE A 113 -9.02 3.46 -6.19
CA ILE A 113 -10.25 3.82 -6.92
C ILE A 113 -11.48 3.45 -6.10
N SER A 114 -11.32 2.85 -4.90
CA SER A 114 -12.42 2.54 -4.00
C SER A 114 -13.19 3.82 -3.65
N ILE A 115 -14.37 3.98 -4.26
CA ILE A 115 -15.36 5.00 -3.91
C ILE A 115 -16.09 4.52 -2.66
#